data_AF-J2HRF8-F1
#
_entry.id   AF-J2HRF8-F1
#
_cell.length_a   1.000
_cell.length_b   1.000
_cell.length_c   1.000
_cell.angle_alpha   90.00
_cell.angle_beta   90.00
_cell.angle_gamma   90.00
#
_symmetry.space_group_name_H-M   'P 1'
#
loop_
_entity.id
_entity.type
_entity.pdbx_description
1 polymer ?
#
loop_
_entity_poly.entity_id
_entity_poly.type
_entity_poly.pdbx_seq_one_letter_code
_entity_poly.pdbx_strand_id
1 'polypeptide(L)'
;MDPADKPVRRPRQKPESETTRKRRLQALAVRLADREHRAATALAILTGALPRARGHVTPLEKIADETRRLEVWRARVERLEALLDRTERKRETRAKIVLGATLLAEAQGDPDDPLMARIMEILDRRIDRPRDRLAIAEMLDLPLASIKAAAPAELPDFDALARAAIAGDEGFVGAARRSGRGRKKGGQAPLP
;
A
#
# COMPACT_ATOMS: atom_id res chain seq x y z
N MET A 1 8.28 21.58 40.20
CA MET A 1 8.56 21.52 38.75
C MET A 1 10.06 21.49 38.58
N ASP A 2 10.59 20.34 38.17
CA ASP A 2 12.02 20.11 38.06
C ASP A 2 12.64 20.99 36.94
N PRO A 3 13.79 21.64 37.17
CA PRO A 3 14.49 22.41 36.14
C PRO A 3 15.11 21.55 35.03
N ALA A 4 14.92 20.22 35.06
CA ALA A 4 15.55 19.26 34.15
C ALA A 4 14.85 19.13 32.78
N ASP A 5 13.67 19.72 32.57
CA ASP A 5 12.85 19.49 31.38
C ASP A 5 12.96 20.61 30.31
N LYS A 6 14.14 21.21 30.15
CA LYS A 6 14.40 22.18 29.07
C LYS A 6 14.92 21.45 27.83
N PRO A 7 14.20 21.47 26.69
CA PRO A 7 14.65 20.80 25.48
C PRO A 7 15.99 21.37 25.03
N VAL A 8 16.98 20.49 24.83
CA VAL A 8 18.32 20.83 24.35
C VAL A 8 18.19 21.60 23.03
N ARG A 9 18.53 22.90 23.06
CA ARG A 9 18.49 23.75 21.87
C ARG A 9 19.49 23.20 20.84
N ARG A 10 18.97 22.60 19.78
CA ARG A 10 19.82 22.14 18.66
C ARG A 10 20.63 23.34 18.14
N PRO A 11 21.95 23.18 17.97
CA PRO A 11 22.78 24.28 17.48
C PRO A 11 22.30 24.71 16.10
N ARG A 12 22.21 26.04 15.88
CA ARG A 12 21.88 26.62 14.57
C ARG A 12 22.94 26.16 13.57
N GLN A 13 22.56 25.32 12.62
CA GLN A 13 23.44 24.91 11.53
C GLN A 13 23.84 26.15 10.73
N LYS A 14 25.14 26.31 10.50
CA LYS A 14 25.66 27.36 9.62
C LYS A 14 25.12 27.12 8.19
N PRO A 15 24.79 28.18 7.43
CA PRO A 15 24.38 28.03 6.04
C PRO A 15 25.48 27.30 5.26
N GLU A 16 25.08 26.31 4.46
CA GLU A 16 25.97 25.51 3.62
C GLU A 16 26.68 26.39 2.60
N SER A 17 28.00 26.18 2.39
CA SER A 17 28.72 26.90 1.34
C SER A 17 28.22 26.49 -0.04
N GLU A 18 28.24 27.43 -1.00
CA GLU A 18 27.77 27.16 -2.36
C GLU A 18 28.51 26.00 -3.03
N THR A 19 29.81 25.86 -2.76
CA THR A 19 30.65 24.77 -3.29
C THR A 19 30.21 23.41 -2.77
N THR A 20 29.87 23.31 -1.47
CA THR A 20 29.35 22.08 -0.86
C THR A 20 27.98 21.74 -1.44
N ARG A 21 27.10 22.73 -1.58
CA ARG A 21 25.79 22.55 -2.19
C ARG A 21 25.91 22.01 -3.62
N LYS A 22 26.78 22.60 -4.45
CA LYS A 22 27.03 22.15 -5.83
C LYS A 22 27.51 20.69 -5.88
N ARG A 23 28.48 20.32 -5.05
CA ARG A 23 28.97 18.93 -4.96
C ARG A 23 27.87 17.96 -4.55
N ARG A 24 27.02 18.33 -3.58
CA ARG A 24 25.89 17.51 -3.16
C ARG A 24 24.90 17.29 -4.30
N LEU A 25 24.53 18.33 -5.03
CA LEU A 25 23.60 18.23 -6.16
C LEU A 25 24.19 17.36 -7.29
N GLN A 26 25.48 17.50 -7.60
CA GLN A 26 26.16 16.64 -8.57
C GLN A 26 26.19 15.17 -8.13
N ALA A 27 26.50 14.89 -6.86
CA ALA A 27 26.47 13.52 -6.33
C ALA A 27 25.06 12.92 -6.40
N LEU A 28 24.01 13.70 -6.17
CA LEU A 28 22.62 13.26 -6.34
C LEU A 28 22.29 12.98 -7.81
N ALA A 29 22.74 13.83 -8.74
CA ALA A 29 22.55 13.64 -10.17
C ALA A 29 23.14 12.31 -10.65
N VAL A 30 24.38 12.00 -10.26
CA VAL A 30 25.05 10.72 -10.60
C VAL A 30 24.24 9.53 -10.08
N ARG A 31 23.81 9.57 -8.81
CA ARG A 31 23.00 8.50 -8.22
C ARG A 31 21.66 8.31 -8.93
N LEU A 32 21.02 9.40 -9.37
CA LEU A 32 19.77 9.34 -10.12
C LEU A 32 20.00 8.76 -11.52
N ALA A 33 21.08 9.14 -12.20
CA ALA A 33 21.45 8.57 -13.49
C ALA A 33 21.67 7.04 -13.41
N ASP A 34 22.41 6.58 -12.40
CA ASP A 34 22.65 5.14 -12.19
C ASP A 34 21.36 4.36 -11.90
N ARG A 35 20.43 4.96 -11.14
CA ARG A 35 19.12 4.36 -10.87
C ARG A 35 18.25 4.34 -12.12
N GLU A 36 18.19 5.44 -12.86
CA GLU A 36 17.46 5.52 -14.12
C GLU A 36 17.95 4.45 -15.10
N HIS A 37 19.27 4.37 -15.30
CA HIS A 37 19.87 3.41 -16.22
C HIS A 37 19.55 1.96 -15.81
N ARG A 38 19.72 1.61 -14.52
CA ARG A 38 19.40 0.27 -14.03
C ARG A 38 17.92 -0.07 -14.19
N ALA A 39 17.02 0.82 -13.80
CA ALA A 39 15.59 0.61 -13.93
C ALA A 39 15.15 0.49 -15.40
N ALA A 40 15.68 1.36 -16.28
CA ALA A 40 15.36 1.33 -17.71
C ALA A 40 15.87 0.05 -18.39
N THR A 41 17.10 -0.38 -18.08
CA THR A 41 17.69 -1.61 -18.62
C THR A 41 16.95 -2.86 -18.12
N ALA A 42 16.65 -2.94 -16.82
CA ALA A 42 15.87 -4.05 -16.26
C ALA A 42 14.47 -4.13 -16.89
N LEU A 43 13.80 -2.98 -17.02
CA LEU A 43 12.49 -2.93 -17.68
C LEU A 43 12.59 -3.35 -19.14
N ALA A 44 13.63 -2.92 -19.87
CA ALA A 44 13.85 -3.29 -21.25
C ALA A 44 14.09 -4.79 -21.44
N ILE A 45 14.82 -5.43 -20.53
CA ILE A 45 15.00 -6.89 -20.51
C ILE A 45 13.64 -7.60 -20.35
N LEU A 46 12.76 -7.09 -19.48
CA LEU A 46 11.46 -7.69 -19.23
C LEU A 46 10.43 -7.44 -20.35
N THR A 47 10.45 -6.26 -20.97
CA THR A 47 9.45 -5.86 -21.98
C THR A 47 9.95 -5.99 -23.42
N GLY A 48 11.22 -6.33 -23.63
CA GLY A 48 11.86 -6.43 -24.95
C GLY A 48 12.14 -5.08 -25.64
N ALA A 49 11.94 -3.96 -24.94
CA ALA A 49 12.12 -2.62 -25.50
C ALA A 49 12.38 -1.58 -24.42
N LEU A 50 13.21 -0.58 -24.74
CA LEU A 50 13.47 0.55 -23.84
C LEU A 50 12.19 1.38 -23.58
N PRO A 51 11.98 1.83 -22.32
CA PRO A 51 10.85 2.68 -22.00
C PRO A 51 10.95 4.02 -22.72
N ARG A 52 9.96 4.31 -23.58
CA ARG A 52 9.85 5.60 -24.26
C ARG A 52 9.20 6.64 -23.36
N ALA A 53 9.68 7.87 -23.41
CA ALA A 53 9.00 9.00 -22.82
C ALA A 53 7.61 9.15 -23.46
N ARG A 54 6.54 8.98 -22.67
CA ARG A 54 5.16 9.19 -23.13
C ARG A 54 4.75 10.64 -22.84
N GLY A 55 4.33 11.36 -23.89
CA GLY A 55 3.72 12.68 -23.80
C GLY A 55 4.70 13.87 -23.87
N HIS A 56 4.17 15.08 -23.68
CA HIS A 56 4.92 16.33 -23.64
C HIS A 56 5.67 16.47 -22.31
N VAL A 57 6.75 15.72 -22.16
CA VAL A 57 7.65 15.84 -21.01
C VAL A 57 8.73 16.87 -21.34
N THR A 58 8.83 17.94 -20.56
CA THR A 58 9.89 18.95 -20.71
C THR A 58 11.26 18.29 -20.59
N PRO A 59 12.15 18.40 -21.59
CA PRO A 59 13.51 17.88 -21.49
C PRO A 59 14.24 18.46 -20.26
N LEU A 60 15.08 17.66 -19.58
CA LEU A 60 15.78 18.10 -18.36
C LEU A 60 16.69 19.30 -18.62
N GLU A 61 17.29 19.35 -19.82
CA GLU A 61 18.15 20.44 -20.29
C GLU A 61 17.43 21.80 -20.35
N LYS A 62 16.10 21.81 -20.52
CA LYS A 62 15.30 23.05 -20.59
C LYS A 62 14.91 23.59 -19.22
N ILE A 63 15.23 22.90 -18.13
CA ILE A 63 14.94 23.34 -16.77
C ILE A 63 16.15 24.08 -16.23
N ALA A 64 16.05 25.41 -16.07
CA ALA A 64 17.18 26.24 -15.64
C ALA A 64 17.56 26.05 -14.15
N ASP A 65 16.57 25.94 -13.26
CA ASP A 65 16.82 25.68 -11.84
C ASP A 65 17.25 24.23 -11.61
N GLU A 66 18.47 24.06 -11.09
CA GLU A 66 19.08 22.77 -10.77
C GLU A 66 18.26 21.97 -9.76
N THR A 67 17.68 22.65 -8.77
CA THR A 67 16.88 21.99 -7.73
C THR A 67 15.63 21.39 -8.36
N ARG A 68 14.91 22.20 -9.14
CA ARG A 68 13.75 21.74 -9.89
C ARG A 68 14.08 20.64 -10.89
N ARG A 69 15.22 20.72 -11.57
CA ARG A 69 15.67 19.69 -12.53
C ARG A 69 15.84 18.34 -11.83
N LEU A 70 16.47 18.33 -10.65
CA LEU A 70 16.67 17.11 -9.86
C LEU A 70 15.36 16.54 -9.30
N GLU A 71 14.41 17.38 -8.88
CA GLU A 71 13.08 16.91 -8.48
C GLU A 71 12.35 16.21 -9.63
N VAL A 72 12.35 16.83 -10.81
CA VAL A 72 11.73 16.24 -12.01
C VAL A 72 12.44 14.95 -12.40
N TRP A 73 13.78 14.90 -12.33
CA TRP A 73 14.54 13.68 -12.60
C TRP A 73 14.20 12.57 -11.61
N ARG A 74 14.18 12.87 -10.31
CA ARG A 74 13.78 11.93 -9.27
C ARG A 74 12.39 11.34 -9.53
N ALA A 75 11.42 12.18 -9.87
CA ALA A 75 10.07 11.72 -10.19
C ALA A 75 10.03 10.78 -11.42
N ARG A 76 10.92 10.98 -12.41
CA ARG A 76 11.06 10.05 -13.55
C ARG A 76 11.64 8.71 -13.13
N VAL A 77 12.67 8.72 -12.29
CA VAL A 77 13.28 7.50 -11.74
C VAL A 77 12.24 6.71 -10.94
N GLU A 78 11.54 7.37 -10.02
CA GLU A 78 10.50 6.73 -9.20
C GLU A 78 9.36 6.16 -10.06
N ARG A 79 8.98 6.87 -11.14
CA ARG A 79 8.01 6.34 -12.11
C ARG A 79 8.55 5.09 -12.83
N LEU A 80 9.80 5.08 -13.26
CA LEU A 80 10.40 3.92 -13.94
C LEU A 80 10.48 2.71 -13.01
N GLU A 81 10.91 2.90 -11.77
CA GLU A 81 10.96 1.85 -10.75
C GLU A 81 9.55 1.32 -10.45
N ALA A 82 8.54 2.18 -10.30
CA ALA A 82 7.16 1.73 -10.11
C ALA A 82 6.61 0.95 -11.33
N LEU A 83 7.02 1.31 -12.54
CA LEU A 83 6.67 0.56 -13.75
C LEU A 83 7.35 -0.81 -13.79
N LEU A 84 8.62 -0.89 -13.35
CA LEU A 84 9.36 -2.13 -13.21
C LEU A 84 8.66 -3.07 -12.23
N ASP A 85 8.43 -2.61 -10.99
CA ASP A 85 7.75 -3.39 -9.94
C ASP A 85 6.39 -3.91 -10.41
N ARG A 86 5.60 -3.05 -11.07
CA ARG A 86 4.29 -3.44 -11.62
C ARG A 86 4.43 -4.52 -12.69
N THR A 87 5.43 -4.41 -13.54
CA THR A 87 5.67 -5.36 -14.64
C THR A 87 6.13 -6.71 -14.09
N GLU A 88 7.02 -6.72 -13.10
CA GLU A 88 7.48 -7.91 -12.41
C GLU A 88 6.32 -8.62 -11.69
N ARG A 89 5.51 -7.89 -10.92
CA ARG A 89 4.32 -8.46 -10.26
C ARG A 89 3.35 -9.06 -11.28
N LYS A 90 3.11 -8.38 -12.41
CA LYS A 90 2.25 -8.93 -13.48
C LYS A 90 2.81 -10.22 -14.07
N ARG A 91 4.13 -10.28 -14.29
CA ARG A 91 4.81 -11.46 -14.82
C ARG A 91 4.75 -12.63 -13.82
N GLU A 92 5.03 -12.36 -12.55
CA GLU A 92 4.94 -13.34 -11.47
C GLU A 92 3.52 -13.88 -11.32
N THR A 93 2.52 -12.99 -11.25
CA THR A 93 1.10 -13.39 -11.19
C THR A 93 0.72 -14.22 -12.41
N ARG A 94 1.14 -13.82 -13.61
CA ARG A 94 0.90 -14.61 -14.84
C ARG A 94 1.53 -15.99 -14.75
N ALA A 95 2.78 -16.09 -14.28
CA ALA A 95 3.46 -17.38 -14.13
C ALA A 95 2.72 -18.31 -13.16
N LYS A 96 2.26 -17.78 -12.02
CA LYS A 96 1.46 -18.55 -11.04
C LYS A 96 0.12 -19.01 -11.61
N ILE A 97 -0.58 -18.14 -12.33
CA ILE A 97 -1.85 -18.49 -12.98
C ILE A 97 -1.64 -19.56 -14.04
N VAL A 98 -0.64 -19.39 -14.93
CA VAL A 98 -0.36 -20.37 -15.99
C VAL A 98 -0.01 -21.71 -15.37
N LEU A 99 0.91 -21.76 -14.40
CA LEU A 99 1.30 -22.99 -13.71
C LEU A 99 0.10 -23.67 -13.03
N GLY A 100 -0.70 -22.91 -12.28
CA GLY A 100 -1.89 -23.43 -11.61
C GLY A 100 -2.93 -23.95 -12.59
N ALA A 101 -3.21 -23.20 -13.66
CA ALA A 101 -4.15 -23.61 -14.70
C ALA A 101 -3.68 -24.87 -15.44
N THR A 102 -2.38 -24.98 -15.74
CA THR A 102 -1.83 -26.19 -16.38
C THR A 102 -1.93 -27.42 -15.47
N LEU A 103 -1.64 -27.27 -14.17
CA LEU A 103 -1.77 -28.38 -13.22
C LEU A 103 -3.22 -28.82 -13.02
N LEU A 104 -4.15 -27.86 -12.97
CA LEU A 104 -5.58 -28.16 -12.87
C LEU A 104 -6.11 -28.84 -14.13
N ALA A 105 -5.70 -28.37 -15.31
CA ALA A 105 -6.10 -28.98 -16.58
C ALA A 105 -5.61 -30.44 -16.69
N GLU A 106 -4.36 -30.70 -16.31
CA GLU A 106 -3.80 -32.06 -16.27
C GLU A 106 -4.59 -32.96 -15.30
N ALA A 107 -4.85 -32.46 -14.09
CA ALA A 107 -5.59 -33.19 -13.06
C ALA A 107 -7.06 -33.48 -13.43
N GLN A 108 -7.66 -32.69 -14.33
CA GLN A 108 -9.01 -32.93 -14.83
C GLN A 108 -9.05 -33.90 -16.02
N GLY A 109 -7.91 -34.12 -16.70
CA GLY A 109 -7.82 -34.96 -17.89
C GLY A 109 -7.94 -36.46 -17.60
N ASP A 110 -7.54 -36.89 -16.40
CA ASP A 110 -7.63 -38.28 -15.94
C ASP A 110 -8.28 -38.35 -14.54
N PRO A 111 -9.57 -38.76 -14.45
CA PRO A 111 -10.27 -38.89 -13.18
C PRO A 111 -9.67 -39.91 -12.21
N ASP A 112 -8.90 -40.88 -12.72
CA ASP A 112 -8.26 -41.91 -11.89
C ASP A 112 -6.88 -41.47 -11.36
N ASP A 113 -6.34 -40.33 -11.83
CA ASP A 113 -5.07 -39.79 -11.33
C ASP A 113 -5.25 -39.20 -9.91
N PRO A 114 -4.43 -39.61 -8.92
CA PRO A 114 -4.46 -39.04 -7.58
C PRO A 114 -4.03 -37.55 -7.49
N LEU A 115 -3.62 -36.91 -8.59
CA LEU A 115 -3.23 -35.51 -8.63
C LEU A 115 -4.36 -34.58 -8.20
N MET A 116 -5.59 -34.77 -8.70
CA MET A 116 -6.72 -33.92 -8.31
C MET A 116 -6.99 -34.02 -6.80
N ALA A 117 -7.01 -35.24 -6.27
CA ALA A 117 -7.18 -35.48 -4.82
C ALA A 117 -6.09 -34.77 -4.00
N ARG A 118 -4.83 -34.85 -4.43
CA ARG A 118 -3.71 -34.15 -3.78
C ARG A 118 -3.84 -32.62 -3.86
N ILE A 119 -4.30 -32.06 -4.98
CA ILE A 119 -4.55 -30.62 -5.12
C ILE A 119 -5.62 -30.18 -4.12
N MET A 120 -6.73 -30.92 -4.02
CA MET A 120 -7.82 -30.63 -3.09
C MET A 120 -7.35 -30.65 -1.63
N GLU A 121 -6.57 -31.67 -1.23
CA GLU A 121 -5.97 -31.74 0.11
C GLU A 121 -5.08 -30.53 0.42
N ILE A 122 -4.27 -30.10 -0.56
CA ILE A 122 -3.40 -28.92 -0.41
C ILE A 122 -4.23 -27.66 -0.25
N LEU A 123 -5.26 -27.45 -1.09
CA LEU A 123 -6.14 -26.29 -1.03
C LEU A 123 -6.87 -26.21 0.31
N ASP A 124 -7.40 -27.33 0.79
CA ASP A 124 -8.11 -27.40 2.07
C ASP A 124 -7.21 -27.06 3.27
N ARG A 125 -5.91 -27.43 3.22
CA ARG A 125 -4.92 -27.14 4.25
C ARG A 125 -4.34 -25.73 4.18
N ARG A 126 -4.29 -25.12 3.00
CA ARG A 126 -3.59 -23.83 2.78
C ARG A 126 -4.52 -22.62 2.74
N ILE A 127 -5.81 -22.81 2.49
CA ILE A 127 -6.76 -21.72 2.34
C ILE A 127 -7.62 -21.61 3.60
N ASP A 128 -7.22 -20.68 4.46
CA ASP A 128 -7.91 -20.43 5.74
C ASP A 128 -9.03 -19.39 5.65
N ARG A 129 -9.13 -18.66 4.54
CA ARG A 129 -10.13 -17.60 4.38
C ARG A 129 -11.41 -18.16 3.74
N PRO A 130 -12.59 -18.04 4.40
CA PRO A 130 -13.84 -18.54 3.85
C PRO A 130 -14.19 -17.94 2.48
N ARG A 131 -13.91 -16.64 2.31
CA ARG A 131 -14.15 -15.93 1.04
C ARG A 131 -13.33 -16.49 -0.12
N ASP A 132 -12.07 -16.86 0.13
CA ASP A 132 -11.18 -17.36 -0.91
C ASP A 132 -11.59 -18.79 -1.31
N ARG A 133 -11.99 -19.63 -0.34
CA ARG A 133 -12.53 -20.97 -0.62
C ARG A 133 -13.82 -20.90 -1.44
N LEU A 134 -14.74 -20.01 -1.07
CA LEU A 134 -15.99 -19.80 -1.82
C LEU A 134 -15.69 -19.37 -3.25
N ALA A 135 -14.83 -18.37 -3.44
CA ALA A 135 -14.46 -17.89 -4.77
C ALA A 135 -13.84 -18.98 -5.64
N ILE A 136 -13.00 -19.86 -5.06
CA ILE A 136 -12.40 -20.96 -5.81
C ILE A 136 -13.44 -22.03 -6.15
N ALA A 137 -14.30 -22.40 -5.19
CA ALA A 137 -15.37 -23.35 -5.43
C ALA A 137 -16.32 -22.88 -6.55
N GLU A 138 -16.74 -21.60 -6.52
CA GLU A 138 -17.62 -21.01 -7.53
C GLU A 138 -16.95 -20.86 -8.90
N MET A 139 -15.70 -20.40 -8.95
CA MET A 139 -15.05 -20.12 -10.24
C MET A 139 -14.52 -21.38 -10.94
N LEU A 140 -14.12 -22.40 -10.18
CA LEU A 140 -13.48 -23.60 -10.73
C LEU A 140 -14.35 -24.85 -10.60
N ASP A 141 -15.58 -24.72 -10.07
CA ASP A 141 -16.51 -25.82 -9.80
C ASP A 141 -15.87 -26.96 -8.97
N LEU A 142 -15.04 -26.58 -7.99
CA LEU A 142 -14.32 -27.52 -7.13
C LEU A 142 -15.05 -27.71 -5.80
N PRO A 143 -15.22 -28.96 -5.32
CA PRO A 143 -15.93 -29.25 -4.08
C PRO A 143 -15.03 -29.01 -2.84
N LEU A 144 -14.66 -27.75 -2.57
CA LEU A 144 -13.88 -27.39 -1.39
C LEU A 144 -14.75 -27.41 -0.13
N ALA A 145 -14.23 -27.98 0.96
CA ALA A 145 -14.94 -27.98 2.23
C ALA A 145 -15.13 -26.55 2.75
N SER A 146 -16.33 -26.24 3.26
CA SER A 146 -16.54 -24.99 3.98
C SER A 146 -15.78 -25.03 5.31
N ILE A 147 -15.15 -23.90 5.69
CA ILE A 147 -14.53 -23.80 7.01
C ILE A 147 -15.67 -23.87 8.02
N LYS A 148 -15.67 -24.89 8.88
CA LYS A 148 -16.53 -24.91 10.07
C LYS A 148 -16.24 -23.64 10.85
N ALA A 149 -17.20 -22.71 10.85
CA ALA A 149 -17.14 -21.56 11.73
C ALA A 149 -16.96 -22.10 13.14
N ALA A 150 -15.91 -21.64 13.84
CA ALA A 150 -15.85 -21.83 15.28
C ALA A 150 -17.17 -21.34 15.86
N ALA A 151 -17.74 -22.10 16.80
CA ALA A 151 -18.99 -21.73 17.45
C ALA A 151 -18.91 -20.24 17.83
N PRO A 152 -19.89 -19.41 17.43
CA PRO A 152 -19.84 -17.99 17.77
C PRO A 152 -19.67 -17.91 19.28
N ALA A 153 -18.64 -17.19 19.73
CA ALA A 153 -18.49 -16.91 21.15
C ALA A 153 -19.82 -16.32 21.62
N GLU A 154 -20.37 -16.85 22.72
CA GLU A 154 -21.60 -16.31 23.32
C GLU A 154 -21.42 -14.81 23.46
N LEU A 155 -22.15 -14.07 22.62
CA LEU A 155 -22.15 -12.63 22.70
C LEU A 155 -22.76 -12.26 24.04
N PRO A 156 -22.18 -11.30 24.77
CA PRO A 156 -22.80 -10.82 26.00
C PRO A 156 -24.20 -10.31 25.68
N ASP A 157 -25.13 -10.48 26.62
CA ASP A 157 -26.48 -9.93 26.52
C ASP A 157 -26.38 -8.39 26.47
N PHE A 158 -26.45 -7.86 25.25
CA PHE A 158 -26.36 -6.42 24.98
C PHE A 158 -27.51 -5.67 25.64
N ASP A 159 -28.66 -6.30 25.85
CA ASP A 159 -29.80 -5.69 26.53
C ASP A 159 -29.57 -5.62 28.05
N ALA A 160 -28.89 -6.60 28.64
CA ALA A 160 -28.43 -6.51 30.03
C ALA A 160 -27.37 -5.41 30.21
N LEU A 161 -26.42 -5.29 29.28
CA LEU A 161 -25.41 -4.23 29.31
C LEU A 161 -26.02 -2.84 29.12
N ALA A 162 -26.98 -2.69 28.22
CA ALA A 162 -27.70 -1.43 28.02
C ALA A 162 -28.51 -1.05 29.26
N ARG A 163 -29.20 -2.01 29.88
CA ARG A 163 -29.93 -1.78 31.14
C ARG A 163 -29.00 -1.40 32.28
N ALA A 164 -27.83 -2.04 32.39
CA ALA A 164 -26.83 -1.71 33.41
C ALA A 164 -26.23 -0.30 33.20
N ALA A 165 -26.01 0.11 31.95
CA ALA A 165 -25.53 1.47 31.64
C ALA A 165 -26.56 2.54 32.01
N ILE A 166 -27.85 2.30 31.75
CA ILE A 166 -28.94 3.22 32.11
C ILE A 166 -29.15 3.26 33.64
N ALA A 167 -29.06 2.12 34.31
CA ALA A 167 -29.20 2.04 35.77
C ALA A 167 -27.98 2.62 36.53
N GLY A 168 -26.80 2.62 35.92
CA GLY A 168 -25.59 3.22 36.48
C GLY A 168 -25.53 4.75 36.40
N ASP A 169 -26.45 5.39 35.68
CA ASP A 169 -26.43 6.83 35.43
C ASP A 169 -27.21 7.66 36.48
N GLU A 170 -27.77 7.03 37.51
CA GLU A 170 -28.37 7.75 38.65
C GLU A 170 -27.34 8.41 39.60
N GLY A 171 -26.04 8.33 39.26
CA GLY A 171 -24.94 8.91 40.06
C GLY A 171 -24.16 10.07 39.42
N PHE A 172 -24.40 10.45 38.16
CA PHE A 172 -23.59 11.48 37.48
C PHE A 172 -24.33 12.81 37.25
N VAL A 173 -25.25 13.18 38.13
CA VAL A 173 -25.78 14.57 38.17
C VAL A 173 -24.87 15.42 39.03
N GLY A 174 -23.70 15.81 38.49
CA GLY A 174 -22.75 16.54 39.33
C GLY A 174 -21.52 17.21 38.72
N ALA A 175 -21.29 17.26 37.40
CA ALA A 175 -20.23 18.12 36.85
C ALA A 175 -20.29 18.29 35.31
N ALA A 176 -21.26 19.05 34.80
CA ALA A 176 -21.19 19.54 33.41
C ALA A 176 -21.85 20.92 33.26
N ARG A 177 -21.25 21.94 33.87
CA ARG A 177 -21.38 23.33 33.42
C ARG A 177 -20.01 23.87 33.06
N ARG A 178 -19.93 24.48 31.86
CA ARG A 178 -18.79 25.09 31.15
C ARG A 178 -18.06 24.08 30.23
N SER A 179 -17.94 24.26 28.92
CA SER A 179 -18.05 25.44 28.06
C SER A 179 -18.27 25.01 26.60
N GLY A 180 -19.07 25.79 25.87
CA GLY A 180 -19.62 25.45 24.57
C GLY A 180 -18.63 25.33 23.41
N ARG A 181 -18.98 24.42 22.49
CA ARG A 181 -18.37 24.24 21.18
C ARG A 181 -19.06 25.18 20.19
N GLY A 182 -18.34 26.22 19.76
CA GLY A 182 -18.78 27.17 18.74
C GLY A 182 -19.04 26.49 17.40
N ARG A 183 -20.29 26.61 16.92
CA ARG A 183 -20.76 26.21 15.59
C ARG A 183 -20.43 27.33 14.60
N LYS A 184 -19.43 27.14 13.73
CA LYS A 184 -19.08 28.11 12.69
C LYS A 184 -19.98 27.88 11.46
N LYS A 185 -21.00 28.73 11.32
CA LYS A 185 -21.89 28.84 10.14
C LYS A 185 -21.17 29.67 9.08
N GLY A 186 -21.33 29.30 7.81
CA GLY A 186 -20.72 29.97 6.67
C GLY A 186 -21.17 31.41 6.48
N GLY A 187 -20.28 32.23 5.90
CA GLY A 187 -20.54 33.59 5.47
C GLY A 187 -19.88 33.84 4.12
N GLN A 188 -20.72 34.10 3.12
CA GLN A 188 -20.37 34.68 1.83
C GLN A 188 -19.69 36.04 2.02
N ALA A 189 -18.74 36.36 1.14
CA ALA A 189 -18.17 37.69 1.00
C ALA A 189 -19.05 38.56 0.09
N PRO A 190 -19.17 39.88 0.35
CA PRO A 190 -19.57 40.84 -0.67
C PRO A 190 -18.35 41.59 -1.25
N LEU A 191 -18.40 41.81 -2.57
CA LEU A 191 -17.65 42.85 -3.30
C LEU A 191 -18.18 44.24 -2.91
N PRO A 192 -17.37 45.31 -3.02
CA PRO A 192 -17.07 45.95 -4.30
C PRO A 192 -15.58 45.99 -4.67
#